data_AF-A0A3D5TG56-F1
#
_entry.id   AF-A0A3D5TG56-F1
#
_cell.length_a   1.000
_cell.length_b   1.000
_cell.length_c   1.000
_cell.angle_alpha   90.00
_cell.angle_beta   90.00
_cell.angle_gamma   90.00
#
_symmetry.space_group_name_H-M   'P 1'
#
loop_
_entity.id
_entity.type
_entity.pdbx_description
1 polymer ?
#
loop_
_entity_poly.entity_id
_entity_poly.type
_entity_poly.pdbx_seq_one_letter_code
_entity_poly.pdbx_strand_id
1 'polypeptide(L)'
;MKISCMQGRIESLLPPNVDPGSTLSSLNGAFIGGLTGSMLWFVTKYSRDYQALFTYDSVLRKKTLVAGARIAPFTDYEGCALWLLVYFAIIAAVWAVLLYVSFSRGSRSLYLMRRLPEGRKPLFAYVLRAPVRYMVYGAMLCAVLLGVYYIIWRFITPESCLPF
;
A
#
# COMPACT_ATOMS: atom_id res chain seq x y z
N MET A 1 8.25 -9.84 -24.99
CA MET A 1 7.53 -8.80 -25.76
C MET A 1 6.58 -7.90 -24.93
N LYS A 2 5.91 -8.36 -23.86
CA LYS A 2 5.01 -7.48 -23.06
C LYS A 2 5.70 -6.43 -22.16
N ILE A 3 6.94 -6.66 -21.75
CA ILE A 3 7.67 -5.79 -20.82
C ILE A 3 8.07 -4.46 -21.49
N SER A 4 8.48 -4.50 -22.77
CA SER A 4 8.89 -3.31 -23.53
C SER A 4 7.76 -2.31 -23.78
N CYS A 5 6.51 -2.78 -23.97
CA CYS A 5 5.36 -1.90 -24.21
C CYS A 5 4.92 -1.16 -22.93
N MET A 6 5.06 -1.79 -21.76
CA MET A 6 4.82 -1.14 -20.46
C MET A 6 5.91 -0.09 -20.16
N GLN A 7 7.14 -0.36 -20.58
CA GLN A 7 8.30 0.50 -20.36
C GLN A 7 8.20 1.83 -21.15
N GLY A 8 7.82 1.78 -22.43
CA GLY A 8 7.62 3.00 -23.24
C GLY A 8 6.47 3.89 -22.75
N ARG A 9 5.43 3.30 -22.13
CA ARG A 9 4.32 4.08 -21.55
C ARG A 9 4.75 4.82 -20.27
N ILE A 10 5.66 4.23 -19.50
CA ILE A 10 6.24 4.80 -18.27
C ILE A 10 7.27 5.89 -18.61
N GLU A 11 8.06 5.72 -19.66
CA GLU A 11 8.99 6.73 -20.18
C GLU A 11 8.28 8.03 -20.59
N SER A 12 7.05 7.96 -21.09
CA SER A 12 6.24 9.16 -21.40
C SER A 12 5.73 9.93 -20.18
N LEU A 13 5.80 9.32 -18.99
CA LEU A 13 5.25 9.84 -17.73
C LEU A 13 6.32 10.28 -16.73
N LEU A 14 7.56 9.81 -16.88
CA LEU A 14 8.68 10.23 -16.04
C LEU A 14 9.47 11.37 -16.71
N PRO A 15 9.98 12.33 -15.93
CA PRO A 15 10.91 13.31 -16.47
C PRO A 15 12.14 12.60 -17.03
N PRO A 16 12.75 13.11 -18.13
CA PRO A 16 13.85 12.46 -18.85
C PRO A 16 15.15 12.31 -18.04
N ASN A 17 15.14 12.71 -16.76
CA ASN A 17 16.27 12.66 -15.84
C ASN A 17 16.24 11.42 -14.91
N VAL A 18 15.22 10.56 -15.03
CA VAL A 18 15.03 9.44 -14.11
C VAL A 18 15.03 8.13 -14.88
N ASP A 19 15.94 7.23 -14.51
CA ASP A 19 16.02 5.90 -15.09
C ASP A 19 14.73 5.10 -14.81
N PRO A 20 14.01 4.66 -15.85
CA PRO A 20 12.72 3.98 -15.67
C PRO A 20 12.90 2.60 -15.02
N GLY A 21 14.05 1.94 -15.23
CA GLY A 21 14.34 0.62 -14.68
C GLY A 21 14.60 0.63 -13.17
N SER A 22 15.34 1.61 -12.66
CA SER A 22 15.60 1.74 -11.21
C SER A 22 14.33 2.13 -10.47
N THR A 23 13.53 3.02 -11.06
CA THR A 23 12.27 3.48 -10.47
C THR A 23 11.25 2.35 -10.36
N LEU A 24 11.08 1.52 -11.40
CA LEU A 24 10.20 0.35 -11.36
C LEU A 24 10.65 -0.69 -10.33
N SER A 25 11.95 -0.93 -10.21
CA SER A 25 12.50 -1.85 -9.21
C SER A 25 12.22 -1.35 -7.79
N SER A 26 12.48 -0.08 -7.50
CA SER A 26 12.16 0.54 -6.22
C SER A 26 10.66 0.55 -5.92
N LEU A 27 9.84 0.79 -6.94
CA LEU A 27 8.38 0.79 -6.81
C LEU A 27 7.87 -0.60 -6.43
N ASN A 28 8.34 -1.63 -7.15
CA ASN A 28 7.99 -3.02 -6.87
C ASN A 28 8.48 -3.46 -5.49
N GLY A 29 9.69 -3.03 -5.09
CA GLY A 29 10.22 -3.26 -3.75
C GLY A 29 9.35 -2.64 -2.66
N ALA A 30 8.91 -1.39 -2.84
CA ALA A 30 8.00 -0.72 -1.92
C ALA A 30 6.63 -1.41 -1.84
N PHE A 31 6.08 -1.85 -2.98
CA PHE A 31 4.83 -2.62 -3.00
C PHE A 31 4.96 -3.95 -2.27
N ILE A 32 6.00 -4.73 -2.55
CA ILE A 32 6.23 -6.04 -1.92
C ILE A 32 6.51 -5.87 -0.42
N GLY A 33 7.31 -4.88 -0.04
CA GLY A 33 7.60 -4.58 1.36
C GLY A 33 6.36 -4.14 2.14
N GLY A 34 5.53 -3.25 1.55
CA GLY A 34 4.27 -2.82 2.15
C GLY A 34 3.27 -3.97 2.30
N LEU A 35 3.13 -4.81 1.26
CA LEU A 35 2.26 -5.99 1.28
C LEU A 35 2.68 -6.98 2.36
N THR A 36 3.95 -7.38 2.35
CA THR A 36 4.48 -8.37 3.30
C THR A 36 4.45 -7.83 4.73
N GLY A 37 4.78 -6.55 4.95
CA GLY A 37 4.69 -5.90 6.25
C GLY A 37 3.27 -5.89 6.82
N SER A 38 2.28 -5.48 6.02
CA SER A 38 0.87 -5.49 6.49
C SER A 38 0.34 -6.90 6.73
N MET A 39 0.67 -7.84 5.85
CA MET A 39 0.26 -9.24 5.96
C MET A 39 0.81 -9.86 7.25
N LEU A 40 2.10 -9.66 7.53
CA LEU A 40 2.73 -10.15 8.75
C LEU A 40 2.14 -9.49 10.00
N TRP A 41 1.85 -8.19 9.96
CA TRP A 41 1.18 -7.51 11.07
C TRP A 41 -0.21 -8.10 11.30
N PHE A 42 -1.04 -8.19 10.26
CA PHE A 42 -2.38 -8.76 10.37
C PHE A 42 -2.33 -10.18 10.95
N VAL A 43 -1.46 -11.05 10.42
CA VAL A 43 -1.32 -12.43 10.88
C VAL A 43 -0.86 -12.50 12.34
N THR A 44 0.12 -11.69 12.75
CA THR A 44 0.61 -11.69 14.14
C THR A 44 -0.43 -11.17 15.12
N LYS A 45 -1.17 -10.10 14.77
CA LYS A 45 -2.25 -9.56 15.59
C LYS A 45 -3.42 -10.56 15.68
N TYR A 46 -3.89 -11.05 14.53
CA TYR A 46 -4.96 -12.03 14.46
C TYR A 46 -4.60 -13.34 15.17
N SER A 47 -3.37 -13.83 15.04
CA SER A 47 -2.91 -15.04 15.73
C SER A 47 -2.91 -14.89 17.25
N ARG A 48 -2.52 -13.72 17.77
CA ARG A 48 -2.59 -13.43 19.21
C ARG A 48 -4.03 -13.45 19.72
N ASP A 49 -4.92 -12.75 19.02
CA ASP A 49 -6.32 -12.70 19.39
C ASP A 49 -6.96 -14.09 19.29
N TYR A 50 -6.67 -14.84 18.22
CA TYR A 50 -7.13 -16.21 18.02
C TYR A 50 -6.62 -17.15 19.12
N GLN A 51 -5.35 -17.04 19.54
CA GLN A 51 -4.80 -17.84 20.64
C GLN A 51 -5.48 -17.54 21.98
N ALA A 52 -5.91 -16.30 22.21
CA ALA A 52 -6.62 -15.92 23.43
C ALA A 52 -8.01 -16.60 23.55
N LEU A 53 -8.57 -17.12 22.46
CA LEU A 53 -9.83 -17.88 22.50
C LEU A 53 -9.65 -19.31 23.04
N PHE A 54 -8.42 -19.83 23.09
CA PHE A 54 -8.15 -21.21 23.51
C PHE A 54 -7.47 -21.23 24.87
N THR A 55 -8.16 -21.78 25.87
CA THR A 55 -7.49 -22.21 27.10
C THR A 55 -6.95 -23.62 26.93
N TYR A 56 -5.73 -23.84 27.42
CA TYR A 56 -5.17 -25.17 27.49
C TYR A 56 -5.58 -25.80 28.81
N ASP A 57 -6.52 -26.75 28.76
CA ASP A 57 -6.88 -27.52 29.93
C ASP A 57 -5.86 -28.64 30.14
N SER A 58 -5.02 -28.48 31.18
CA SER A 58 -3.91 -29.39 31.50
C SER A 58 -4.39 -30.79 31.87
N VAL A 59 -5.63 -30.93 32.33
CA VAL A 59 -6.23 -32.19 32.77
C VAL A 59 -6.66 -33.06 31.59
N LEU A 60 -7.28 -32.43 30.58
CA LEU A 60 -7.79 -33.11 29.37
C LEU A 60 -6.77 -33.15 28.23
N ARG A 61 -5.61 -32.47 28.37
CA ARG A 61 -4.58 -32.31 27.32
C ARG A 61 -5.17 -31.87 25.97
N LYS A 62 -6.25 -31.08 26.02
CA LYS A 62 -7.03 -30.67 24.84
C LYS A 62 -7.23 -29.16 24.88
N LYS A 63 -7.04 -28.50 23.73
CA LYS A 63 -7.40 -27.08 23.59
C LYS A 63 -8.91 -26.97 23.58
N THR A 64 -9.48 -26.35 24.60
CA THR A 64 -10.92 -26.07 24.68
C THR A 64 -11.14 -24.60 24.37
N LEU A 65 -12.21 -24.32 23.61
CA LEU A 65 -12.68 -22.95 23.40
C LEU A 65 -13.23 -22.43 24.72
N VAL A 66 -12.80 -21.24 25.13
CA VAL A 66 -13.34 -20.59 26.33
C VAL A 66 -14.81 -20.25 26.08
N ALA A 67 -15.69 -20.77 26.92
CA ALA A 67 -17.12 -20.45 26.85
C ALA A 67 -17.33 -18.94 27.01
N GLY A 68 -17.80 -18.26 25.96
CA GLY A 68 -18.06 -16.83 25.94
C GLY A 68 -16.91 -15.94 25.44
N ALA A 69 -15.76 -16.50 25.07
CA ALA A 69 -14.72 -15.73 24.40
C ALA A 69 -15.16 -15.35 22.99
N ARG A 70 -15.14 -14.05 22.70
CA ARG A 70 -15.48 -13.45 21.40
C ARG A 70 -14.24 -12.87 20.77
N ILE A 71 -14.12 -12.97 19.45
CA ILE A 71 -13.05 -12.31 18.74
C ILE A 71 -13.33 -10.80 18.67
N ALA A 72 -12.26 -10.00 18.63
CA ALA A 72 -12.38 -8.56 18.46
C ALA A 72 -13.12 -8.21 17.15
N PRO A 73 -13.91 -7.12 17.13
CA PRO A 73 -14.60 -6.69 15.92
C PRO A 73 -13.62 -6.39 14.80
N PHE A 74 -14.06 -6.52 13.55
CA PHE A 74 -13.20 -6.32 12.37
C PHE A 74 -12.52 -4.93 12.36
N THR A 75 -13.17 -3.92 12.95
CA THR A 75 -12.67 -2.55 13.10
C THR A 75 -11.28 -2.47 13.74
N ASP A 76 -10.92 -3.43 14.62
CA ASP A 76 -9.61 -3.46 15.24
C ASP A 76 -8.48 -3.91 14.29
N TYR A 77 -8.82 -4.57 13.19
CA TYR A 77 -7.88 -5.04 12.16
C TYR A 77 -7.77 -4.09 10.96
N GLU A 78 -8.73 -3.16 10.80
CA GLU A 78 -8.72 -2.16 9.73
C GLU A 78 -7.46 -1.29 9.76
N GLY A 79 -6.95 -1.00 10.97
CA GLY A 79 -5.71 -0.27 11.20
C GLY A 79 -4.50 -0.89 10.50
N CYS A 80 -4.46 -2.22 10.31
CA CYS A 80 -3.35 -2.89 9.63
C CYS A 80 -3.28 -2.53 8.13
N ALA A 81 -4.42 -2.34 7.47
CA ALA A 81 -4.46 -1.91 6.07
C ALA A 81 -4.37 -0.39 5.92
N LEU A 82 -4.94 0.38 6.85
CA LEU A 82 -4.86 1.85 6.83
C LEU A 82 -3.42 2.36 6.99
N TRP A 83 -2.61 1.71 7.83
CA TRP A 83 -1.17 2.02 7.94
C TRP A 83 -0.42 1.84 6.62
N LEU A 84 -0.85 0.88 5.80
CA LEU A 84 -0.31 0.63 4.47
C LEU A 84 -0.64 1.79 3.51
N LEU A 85 -1.84 2.34 3.60
CA LEU A 85 -2.25 3.52 2.83
C LEU A 85 -1.41 4.75 3.22
N VAL A 86 -1.17 4.94 4.52
CA VAL A 86 -0.28 6.00 5.03
C VAL A 86 1.14 5.82 4.49
N TYR A 87 1.66 4.58 4.49
CA TYR A 87 2.96 4.27 3.92
C TYR A 87 3.05 4.64 2.43
N PHE A 88 2.05 4.25 1.62
CA PHE A 88 1.99 4.64 0.21
C PHE A 88 1.88 6.15 0.02
N ALA A 89 1.14 6.85 0.89
CA ALA A 89 1.01 8.31 0.86
C ALA A 89 2.36 9.00 1.13
N ILE A 90 3.13 8.51 2.11
CA ILE A 90 4.48 9.02 2.41
C ILE A 90 5.41 8.83 1.22
N ILE A 91 5.41 7.63 0.60
CA ILE A 91 6.22 7.35 -0.59
C ILE A 91 5.83 8.27 -1.76
N ALA A 92 4.53 8.43 -2.01
CA ALA A 92 4.03 9.33 -3.05
C ALA A 92 4.48 10.78 -2.80
N ALA A 93 4.45 11.24 -1.55
CA ALA A 93 4.90 12.57 -1.17
C ALA A 93 6.42 12.74 -1.36
N VAL A 94 7.23 11.78 -0.92
CA VAL A 94 8.69 11.78 -1.14
C VAL A 94 8.99 11.83 -2.63
N TRP A 95 8.28 11.05 -3.44
CA TRP A 95 8.48 11.06 -4.88
C TRP A 95 8.11 12.40 -5.50
N ALA A 96 6.98 12.99 -5.11
CA ALA A 96 6.58 14.34 -5.54
C ALA A 96 7.63 15.42 -5.18
N VAL A 97 8.22 15.34 -3.98
CA VAL A 97 9.29 16.25 -3.54
C VAL A 97 10.56 16.04 -4.37
N LEU A 98 10.98 14.80 -4.62
CA LEU A 98 12.15 14.51 -5.45
C LEU A 98 11.99 15.03 -6.88
N LEU A 99 10.80 14.84 -7.46
CA LEU A 99 10.45 15.42 -8.76
C LEU A 99 10.55 16.94 -8.72
N TYR A 100 9.96 17.59 -7.70
CA TYR A 100 10.01 19.05 -7.55
C TYR A 100 11.44 19.59 -7.40
N VAL A 101 12.29 18.94 -6.59
CA VAL A 101 13.69 19.30 -6.40
C VAL A 101 14.51 19.11 -7.68
N SER A 102 14.26 18.04 -8.43
CA SER A 102 14.89 17.85 -9.74
C SER A 102 14.51 18.97 -10.71
N PHE A 103 13.26 19.43 -10.69
CA PHE A 103 12.81 20.56 -11.50
C PHE A 103 13.45 21.88 -11.07
N SER A 104 13.57 22.15 -9.77
CA SER A 104 14.14 23.41 -9.27
C SER A 104 15.66 23.51 -9.49
N ARG A 105 16.39 22.38 -9.49
CA ARG A 105 17.82 22.32 -9.86
C ARG A 105 18.06 22.49 -11.37
N GLY A 106 17.06 22.21 -12.21
CA GLY A 106 17.11 22.35 -13.67
C GLY A 106 16.90 23.78 -14.18
N SER A 107 17.59 24.78 -13.64
CA SER A 107 17.42 26.20 -14.02
C SER A 107 17.59 26.49 -15.53
N ARG A 108 18.28 25.61 -16.27
CA ARG A 108 18.47 25.68 -17.73
C ARG A 108 17.28 25.16 -18.55
N SER A 109 16.50 24.20 -18.03
CA SER A 109 15.31 23.67 -18.71
C SER A 109 14.07 24.53 -18.47
N LEU A 110 14.02 25.27 -17.35
CA LEU A 110 12.97 26.23 -17.04
C LEU A 110 12.91 27.38 -18.05
N TYR A 111 14.07 27.82 -18.55
CA TYR A 111 14.18 28.83 -19.61
C TYR A 111 13.70 28.29 -20.98
N LEU A 112 13.91 27.00 -21.25
CA LEU A 112 13.52 26.33 -22.50
C LEU A 112 12.00 26.06 -22.54
N MET A 113 11.39 25.67 -21.42
CA MET A 113 9.95 25.48 -21.30
C MET A 113 9.15 26.80 -21.32
N ARG A 114 9.76 27.93 -20.94
CA ARG A 114 9.12 29.25 -20.95
C ARG A 114 8.79 29.77 -22.35
N ARG A 115 9.41 29.22 -23.41
CA ARG A 115 9.13 29.55 -24.82
C ARG A 115 8.01 28.73 -25.44
N LEU A 116 7.57 27.62 -24.84
CA LEU A 116 6.42 26.89 -25.36
C LEU A 116 5.12 27.58 -24.88
N PRO A 117 4.21 27.99 -25.79
CA PRO A 117 2.99 28.75 -25.45
C PRO A 117 2.03 28.01 -24.51
N GLU A 118 2.22 26.70 -24.31
CA GLU A 118 1.43 25.87 -23.39
C GLU A 118 2.12 25.57 -22.04
N GLY A 119 3.35 26.02 -21.79
CA GLY A 119 4.27 25.42 -20.80
C GLY A 119 4.02 25.70 -19.30
N ARG A 120 3.21 26.71 -18.92
CA ARG A 120 3.06 27.10 -17.49
C ARG A 120 1.98 26.36 -16.71
N LYS A 121 0.92 25.88 -17.36
CA LYS A 121 -0.22 25.22 -16.71
C LYS A 121 -0.11 23.68 -16.58
N PRO A 122 0.70 22.93 -17.37
CA PRO A 122 0.78 21.48 -17.23
C PRO A 122 1.88 20.99 -16.27
N LEU A 123 2.81 21.84 -15.81
CA LEU A 123 3.99 21.36 -15.05
C LEU A 123 3.60 20.77 -13.69
N PHE A 124 2.69 21.45 -12.98
CA PHE A 124 2.06 20.91 -11.76
C PHE A 124 1.20 19.68 -12.07
N ALA A 125 0.47 19.69 -13.19
CA ALA A 125 -0.37 18.56 -13.60
C ALA A 125 0.44 17.30 -13.93
N TYR A 126 1.67 17.43 -14.45
CA TYR A 126 2.60 16.32 -14.69
C TYR A 126 3.25 15.83 -13.39
N VAL A 127 3.73 16.75 -12.55
CA VAL A 127 4.32 16.42 -11.24
C VAL A 127 3.31 15.75 -10.31
N LEU A 128 2.02 16.14 -10.36
CA LEU A 128 0.97 15.50 -9.58
C LEU A 128 0.41 14.23 -10.26
N ARG A 129 0.39 14.12 -11.59
CA ARG A 129 -0.26 12.98 -12.26
C ARG A 129 0.34 11.64 -11.88
N ALA A 130 1.67 11.58 -11.80
CA ALA A 130 2.39 10.36 -11.48
C ALA A 130 2.13 9.90 -10.02
N PRO A 131 2.31 10.74 -8.98
CA PRO A 131 2.00 10.36 -7.60
C PRO A 131 0.50 10.15 -7.35
N VAL A 132 -0.40 10.87 -8.03
CA VAL A 132 -1.85 10.62 -7.93
C VAL A 132 -2.20 9.23 -8.46
N ARG A 133 -1.66 8.83 -9.62
CA ARG A 133 -1.87 7.47 -10.13
C ARG A 133 -1.32 6.43 -9.16
N TYR A 134 -0.14 6.67 -8.59
CA TYR A 134 0.43 5.80 -7.57
C TYR A 134 -0.46 5.66 -6.34
N MET A 135 -1.02 6.76 -5.83
CA MET A 135 -2.00 6.73 -4.74
C MET A 135 -3.25 5.94 -5.10
N VAL A 136 -3.79 6.10 -6.32
CA VAL A 136 -4.97 5.34 -6.76
C VAL A 136 -4.68 3.83 -6.77
N TYR A 137 -3.51 3.42 -7.28
CA TYR A 137 -3.09 2.02 -7.24
C TYR A 137 -2.91 1.52 -5.80
N GLY A 138 -2.27 2.32 -4.92
CA GLY A 138 -2.12 1.99 -3.50
C GLY A 138 -3.45 1.85 -2.77
N ALA A 139 -4.41 2.74 -3.03
CA ALA A 139 -5.74 2.72 -2.45
C ALA A 139 -6.55 1.49 -2.91
N MET A 140 -6.51 1.17 -4.22
CA MET A 140 -7.10 -0.05 -4.76
C MET A 140 -6.53 -1.30 -4.09
N LEU A 141 -5.19 -1.35 -3.91
CA LEU A 141 -4.52 -2.47 -3.28
C LEU A 141 -4.91 -2.61 -1.79
N CYS A 142 -5.02 -1.48 -1.07
CA CYS A 142 -5.52 -1.48 0.30
C CYS A 142 -6.97 -1.98 0.41
N ALA A 143 -7.84 -1.57 -0.51
CA ALA A 143 -9.24 -2.03 -0.54
C ALA A 143 -9.34 -3.55 -0.79
N VAL A 144 -8.53 -4.08 -1.72
CA VAL A 144 -8.44 -5.52 -1.97
C VAL A 144 -7.94 -6.27 -0.73
N LEU A 145 -6.88 -5.76 -0.07
CA LEU A 145 -6.35 -6.36 1.15
C LEU A 145 -7.38 -6.38 2.29
N LEU A 146 -8.12 -5.28 2.49
CA LEU A 146 -9.21 -5.23 3.47
C LEU A 146 -10.27 -6.31 3.18
N GLY A 147 -10.66 -6.47 1.92
CA GLY A 147 -11.60 -7.52 1.51
C GLY A 147 -11.06 -8.92 1.80
N VAL A 148 -9.78 -9.18 1.50
CA VAL A 148 -9.13 -10.46 1.81
C VAL A 148 -9.07 -10.71 3.32
N TYR A 149 -8.69 -9.71 4.12
CA TYR A 149 -8.65 -9.82 5.59
C TYR A 149 -10.04 -10.08 6.17
N TYR A 150 -11.07 -9.44 5.62
CA TYR A 150 -12.45 -9.69 6.01
C TYR A 150 -12.90 -11.12 5.72
N ILE A 151 -12.57 -11.63 4.53
CA ILE A 151 -12.85 -13.02 4.14
C ILE A 151 -12.13 -13.99 5.09
N ILE A 152 -10.84 -13.77 5.35
CA ILE A 152 -10.04 -14.62 6.25
C ILE A 152 -10.66 -14.61 7.66
N TRP A 153 -10.98 -13.44 8.19
CA TRP A 153 -11.63 -13.29 9.49
C TRP A 153 -12.99 -14.02 9.53
N ARG A 154 -13.82 -13.89 8.49
CA ARG A 154 -15.16 -14.49 8.44
C ARG A 154 -15.16 -16.01 8.28
N PHE A 155 -14.22 -16.58 7.54
CA PHE A 155 -14.14 -18.02 7.27
C PHE A 155 -13.35 -18.80 8.32
N ILE A 156 -12.36 -18.19 8.98
CA ILE A 156 -11.56 -18.87 10.02
C ILE A 156 -12.24 -18.78 11.39
N THR A 157 -12.97 -17.69 11.68
CA THR A 157 -13.64 -17.54 12.98
C THR A 157 -14.88 -18.44 13.05
N PRO A 158 -14.97 -19.38 14.02
CA PRO A 158 -16.17 -20.20 14.20
C PRO A 158 -17.36 -19.32 14.61
N GLU A 159 -18.55 -19.67 14.12
CA GLU A 159 -19.74 -18.81 14.23
C GLU A 159 -20.12 -18.47 15.68
N SER A 160 -19.78 -19.36 16.62
CA SER A 160 -20.00 -19.18 18.06
C SER A 160 -19.16 -18.07 18.71
N CYS A 161 -18.10 -17.62 18.04
CA CYS A 161 -17.15 -16.61 18.56
C CYS A 161 -17.25 -15.26 17.84
N LEU A 162 -18.16 -15.13 16.88
CA LEU A 162 -18.43 -13.86 16.20
C LEU A 162 -19.18 -12.91 17.17
N PRO A 163 -18.79 -11.63 17.26
CA PRO A 163 -19.63 -10.65 17.93
C PRO A 163 -20.94 -10.46 17.14
N PHE A 164 -22.07 -10.65 17.80
CA PHE A 164 -23.42 -10.37 17.26
C PHE A 164 -23.61 -8.88 16.95
#